data_AF-A0A1W9LAM4-F1
#
_entry.id   AF-A0A1W9LAM4-F1
#
_cell.length_a   1.000
_cell.length_b   1.000
_cell.length_c   1.000
_cell.angle_alpha   90.00
_cell.angle_beta   90.00
_cell.angle_gamma   90.00
#
_symmetry.space_group_name_H-M   'P 1'
#
loop_
_entity.id
_entity.type
_entity.pdbx_description
1 polymer ?
#
loop_
_entity_poly.entity_id
_entity_poly.type
_entity_poly.pdbx_seq_one_letter_code
_entity_poly.pdbx_strand_id
1 'polypeptide(L)'
;LALQKSIFKILYFIAHYDDLDKSDTKKFDLPKKQDGIVLSVDVLSLREDVEQHILESVKNSLLKHREQTGEDAIKYRISEINRLLQGIQLKTTLIDIEPEKPIFESFNGTKVSINDLSSGEKQLYYRATLLDQLNFQNGLILVDEPENSLHPTWQKDVLKLYQNASLNNQVILATTAYYCFSSS
;
A
#
# COMPACT_ATOMS: atom_id res chain seq x y z
N LEU A 1 29.85 -7.59 -19.33
CA LEU A 1 28.74 -7.05 -18.51
C LEU A 1 27.44 -7.59 -19.05
N ALA A 2 26.78 -8.50 -18.34
CA ALA A 2 25.45 -8.96 -18.72
C ALA A 2 24.45 -7.86 -18.33
N LEU A 3 23.81 -7.24 -19.31
CA LEU A 3 22.65 -6.37 -19.09
C LEU A 3 21.57 -7.23 -18.43
N GLN A 4 21.31 -7.00 -17.15
CA GLN A 4 20.15 -7.56 -16.48
C GLN A 4 18.92 -7.04 -17.23
N LYS A 5 18.23 -7.93 -17.94
CA LYS A 5 17.04 -7.60 -18.74
C LYS A 5 16.01 -7.01 -17.77
N SER A 6 15.79 -5.70 -17.85
CA SER A 6 14.80 -5.02 -17.00
C SER A 6 13.41 -5.49 -17.41
N ILE A 7 12.81 -6.32 -16.57
CA ILE A 7 11.43 -6.78 -16.74
C ILE A 7 10.52 -5.58 -16.51
N PHE A 8 9.63 -5.28 -17.47
CA PHE A 8 8.67 -4.19 -17.33
C PHE A 8 7.62 -4.55 -16.28
N LYS A 9 7.38 -3.70 -15.28
CA LYS A 9 6.46 -4.00 -14.18
C LYS A 9 5.28 -3.03 -14.19
N ILE A 10 4.06 -3.56 -14.15
CA ILE A 10 2.83 -2.78 -13.97
C ILE A 10 2.18 -3.20 -12.64
N LEU A 11 1.77 -2.22 -11.85
CA LEU A 11 0.92 -2.41 -10.68
C LEU A 11 -0.41 -1.70 -10.95
N TYR A 12 -1.51 -2.47 -11.04
CA TYR A 12 -2.82 -1.97 -11.41
C TYR A 12 -3.80 -2.06 -10.24
N PHE A 13 -4.19 -0.91 -9.70
CA PHE A 13 -5.20 -0.83 -8.63
C PHE A 13 -6.58 -0.68 -9.23
N ILE A 14 -7.50 -1.58 -8.84
CA ILE A 14 -8.89 -1.61 -9.29
C ILE A 14 -9.82 -1.54 -8.07
N ALA A 15 -10.95 -0.85 -8.23
CA ALA A 15 -12.02 -0.79 -7.25
C ALA A 15 -13.30 -1.45 -7.82
N HIS A 16 -13.42 -2.78 -7.73
CA HIS A 16 -14.63 -3.48 -8.18
C HIS A 16 -15.71 -3.55 -7.08
N TYR A 17 -16.85 -2.93 -7.34
CA TYR A 17 -18.11 -3.18 -6.62
C TYR A 17 -18.78 -4.37 -7.33
N ASP A 18 -18.73 -5.57 -6.75
CA ASP A 18 -19.56 -6.74 -7.09
C ASP A 18 -19.78 -7.01 -8.59
N ASP A 19 -18.89 -7.77 -9.26
CA ASP A 19 -19.26 -8.63 -10.41
C ASP A 19 -18.13 -9.55 -10.89
N LEU A 20 -17.35 -10.12 -9.96
CA LEU A 20 -16.58 -11.33 -10.26
C LEU A 20 -16.97 -12.40 -9.25
N ASP A 21 -17.50 -13.48 -9.79
CA ASP A 21 -17.75 -14.73 -9.10
C ASP A 21 -16.53 -15.09 -8.24
N LYS A 22 -16.75 -15.48 -6.98
CA LYS A 22 -15.69 -15.82 -6.00
C LYS A 22 -14.80 -17.00 -6.46
N SER A 23 -15.04 -17.52 -7.66
CA SER A 23 -14.27 -18.54 -8.38
C SER A 23 -13.10 -17.97 -9.20
N ASP A 24 -13.07 -16.66 -9.48
CA ASP A 24 -12.01 -15.99 -10.26
C ASP A 24 -10.97 -15.24 -9.43
N THR A 25 -11.09 -15.27 -8.09
CA THR A 25 -9.93 -15.07 -7.18
C THR A 25 -9.02 -16.31 -7.24
N LYS A 26 -8.59 -16.68 -8.45
CA LYS A 26 -7.66 -17.77 -8.66
C LYS A 26 -6.38 -17.47 -7.91
N LYS A 27 -5.99 -18.44 -7.07
CA LYS A 27 -4.64 -18.58 -6.54
C LYS A 27 -3.62 -18.20 -7.62
N PHE A 28 -2.72 -17.33 -7.19
CA PHE A 28 -1.54 -16.84 -7.86
C PHE A 28 -0.78 -17.95 -8.61
N ASP A 29 -1.00 -18.07 -9.93
CA ASP A 29 -0.12 -18.82 -10.83
C ASP A 29 0.59 -17.84 -11.74
N LEU A 30 1.83 -17.51 -11.37
CA LEU A 30 2.72 -16.69 -12.19
C LEU A 30 2.99 -17.40 -13.53
N PRO A 31 2.68 -16.80 -14.70
CA PRO A 31 3.03 -17.40 -15.98
C PRO A 31 4.55 -17.50 -16.10
N LYS A 32 5.05 -18.70 -16.41
CA LYS A 32 6.48 -19.10 -16.38
C LYS A 32 7.39 -18.38 -17.38
N LYS A 33 6.93 -17.36 -18.10
CA LYS A 33 7.74 -16.55 -19.03
C LYS A 33 6.96 -15.32 -19.48
N GLN A 34 7.46 -14.12 -19.19
CA GLN A 34 7.12 -12.90 -19.94
C GLN A 34 8.16 -11.80 -19.70
N ASP A 35 8.34 -10.93 -20.69
CA ASP A 35 9.22 -9.75 -20.64
C ASP A 35 8.66 -8.62 -19.74
N GLY A 36 7.55 -8.89 -19.02
CA GLY A 36 6.93 -8.01 -18.06
C GLY A 36 6.08 -8.76 -17.02
N ILE A 37 5.76 -8.09 -15.91
CA ILE A 37 4.87 -8.57 -14.83
C ILE A 37 3.76 -7.53 -14.64
N VAL A 38 2.50 -7.96 -14.69
CA VAL A 38 1.35 -7.13 -14.31
C VAL A 38 0.78 -7.68 -12.99
N LEU A 39 0.72 -6.83 -11.97
CA LEU A 39 0.15 -7.14 -10.66
C LEU A 39 -1.16 -6.35 -10.51
N SER A 40 -2.29 -7.04 -10.59
CA SER A 40 -3.60 -6.43 -10.32
C SER A 40 -3.91 -6.52 -8.82
N VAL A 41 -4.30 -5.41 -8.21
CA VAL A 41 -4.64 -5.28 -6.80
C VAL A 41 -6.08 -4.81 -6.70
N ASP A 42 -6.96 -5.71 -6.28
CA ASP A 42 -8.33 -5.36 -5.91
C ASP A 42 -8.33 -4.82 -4.48
N VAL A 43 -8.48 -3.51 -4.36
CA VAL A 43 -8.36 -2.83 -3.06
C VAL A 43 -9.55 -3.13 -2.14
N LEU A 44 -10.69 -3.56 -2.69
CA LEU A 44 -11.92 -3.77 -1.93
C LEU A 44 -12.01 -5.20 -1.38
N SER A 45 -11.50 -6.19 -2.11
CA SER A 45 -11.43 -7.59 -1.65
C SER A 45 -10.41 -7.81 -0.52
N LEU A 46 -9.37 -6.98 -0.42
CA LEU A 46 -8.23 -7.13 0.50
C LEU A 46 -8.46 -6.50 1.89
N ARG A 47 -9.69 -6.10 2.20
CA ARG A 47 -10.06 -5.47 3.47
C ARG A 47 -9.76 -6.33 4.70
N GLU A 48 -9.71 -7.65 4.54
CA GLU A 48 -9.52 -8.60 5.63
C GLU A 48 -8.04 -8.87 5.96
N ASP A 49 -7.09 -8.56 5.06
CA ASP A 49 -5.68 -8.98 5.20
C ASP A 49 -4.69 -7.87 5.59
N VAL A 50 -5.18 -6.65 5.84
CA VAL A 50 -4.31 -5.48 6.10
C VAL A 50 -3.44 -5.67 7.34
N GLU A 51 -4.03 -6.21 8.41
CA GLU A 51 -3.33 -6.52 9.65
C GLU A 51 -2.15 -7.46 9.41
N GLN A 52 -2.39 -8.55 8.70
CA GLN A 52 -1.35 -9.53 8.38
C GLN A 52 -0.24 -8.91 7.52
N HIS A 53 -0.57 -8.07 6.54
CA HIS A 53 0.45 -7.41 5.73
C HIS A 53 1.33 -6.47 6.54
N ILE A 54 0.76 -5.72 7.48
CA ILE A 54 1.53 -4.86 8.40
C ILE A 54 2.43 -5.72 9.30
N LEU A 55 1.87 -6.77 9.91
CA LEU A 55 2.62 -7.67 10.80
C LEU A 55 3.79 -8.35 10.07
N GLU A 56 3.54 -8.92 8.89
CA GLU A 56 4.56 -9.56 8.07
C GLU A 56 5.61 -8.55 7.59
N SER A 57 5.22 -7.33 7.25
CA SER A 57 6.15 -6.26 6.89
C SER A 57 7.16 -5.97 8.01
N VAL A 58 6.71 -6.00 9.28
CA VAL A 58 7.58 -5.73 10.44
C VAL A 58 8.36 -6.95 10.89
N LYS A 59 7.74 -8.14 10.91
CA LYS A 59 8.44 -9.41 11.16
C LYS A 59 9.59 -9.63 10.18
N ASN A 60 9.38 -9.36 8.89
CA ASN A 60 10.43 -9.47 7.88
C ASN A 60 11.58 -8.48 8.09
N SER A 61 11.31 -7.30 8.67
CA SER A 61 12.36 -6.34 9.04
C SER A 61 13.24 -6.87 10.17
N LEU A 62 12.63 -7.49 11.19
CA LEU A 62 13.34 -8.13 12.31
C LEU A 62 14.30 -9.22 11.84
N LEU A 63 13.90 -10.01 10.83
CA LEU A 63 14.74 -11.07 10.26
C LEU A 63 15.95 -10.53 9.48
N LYS A 64 15.85 -9.34 8.89
CA LYS A 64 16.88 -8.70 8.07
C LYS A 64 17.89 -7.89 8.90
N HIS A 65 17.49 -7.36 10.05
CA HIS A 65 18.31 -6.50 10.90
C HIS A 65 18.72 -7.18 12.23
N ARG A 66 19.17 -8.44 12.17
CA ARG A 66 19.47 -9.28 13.36
C ARG A 66 20.54 -8.71 14.31
N GLU A 67 21.27 -7.68 13.90
CA GLU A 67 22.33 -7.04 14.70
C GLU A 67 21.81 -5.84 15.53
N GLN A 68 20.57 -5.40 15.32
CA GLN A 68 19.91 -4.33 16.08
C GLN A 68 19.05 -4.92 17.21
N THR A 69 18.69 -4.09 18.20
CA THR A 69 17.64 -4.48 19.15
C THR A 69 16.32 -4.63 18.38
N GLY A 70 15.47 -5.58 18.80
CA GLY A 70 14.18 -5.79 18.14
C GLY A 70 13.31 -4.52 18.15
N GLU A 71 13.44 -3.70 19.19
CA GLU A 71 12.73 -2.43 19.33
C GLU A 71 13.16 -1.40 18.27
N ASP A 72 14.47 -1.27 18.01
CA ASP A 72 14.99 -0.33 17.00
C ASP A 72 14.56 -0.74 15.58
N ALA A 73 14.59 -2.04 15.28
CA ALA A 73 14.16 -2.56 13.99
C ALA A 73 12.65 -2.38 13.76
N ILE A 74 11.82 -2.49 14.80
CA ILE A 74 10.38 -2.18 14.75
C ILE A 74 10.19 -0.69 14.48
N LYS A 75 10.82 0.19 15.28
CA LYS A 75 10.69 1.65 15.13
C LYS A 75 11.13 2.12 13.74
N TYR A 76 12.26 1.62 13.25
CA TYR A 76 12.74 1.90 11.90
C TYR A 76 11.70 1.48 10.86
N ARG A 77 11.15 0.26 10.97
CA ARG A 77 10.18 -0.22 10.00
C ARG A 77 8.87 0.57 10.01
N ILE A 78 8.39 0.91 11.19
CA ILE A 78 7.21 1.78 11.36
C ILE A 78 7.47 3.15 10.75
N SER A 79 8.66 3.73 10.96
CA SER A 79 9.00 5.03 10.37
C SER A 79 9.01 4.99 8.84
N GLU A 80 9.45 3.90 8.22
CA GLU A 80 9.41 3.75 6.77
C GLU A 80 7.97 3.66 6.26
N ILE A 81 7.09 2.88 6.91
CA ILE A 81 5.66 2.81 6.54
C ILE A 81 5.00 4.19 6.69
N ASN A 82 5.24 4.89 7.79
CA ASN A 82 4.68 6.23 8.02
C ASN A 82 5.22 7.25 7.03
N ARG A 83 6.50 7.14 6.62
CA ARG A 83 7.10 8.01 5.60
C ARG A 83 6.37 7.88 4.26
N LEU A 84 5.91 6.69 3.90
CA LEU A 84 5.12 6.49 2.67
C LEU A 84 3.79 7.24 2.70
N LEU A 85 3.17 7.31 3.86
CA LEU A 85 1.90 7.99 4.07
C LEU A 85 2.05 9.49 4.35
N GLN A 86 3.28 10.01 4.37
CA GLN A 86 3.55 11.41 4.64
C GLN A 86 2.86 12.32 3.61
N GLY A 87 2.15 13.33 4.11
CA GLY A 87 1.41 14.29 3.31
C GLY A 87 -0.03 13.88 2.98
N ILE A 88 -0.48 12.72 3.44
CA ILE A 88 -1.89 12.33 3.45
C ILE A 88 -2.52 12.71 4.79
N GLN A 89 -3.73 13.28 4.76
CA GLN A 89 -4.48 13.65 5.96
C GLN A 89 -5.11 12.44 6.66
N LEU A 90 -4.29 11.65 7.35
CA LEU A 90 -4.73 10.55 8.21
C LEU A 90 -5.11 11.04 9.61
N LYS A 91 -6.09 10.36 10.24
CA LYS A 91 -6.45 10.60 11.65
C LYS A 91 -5.72 9.66 12.59
N THR A 92 -4.96 8.72 12.06
CA THR A 92 -4.26 7.68 12.78
C THR A 92 -2.83 7.55 12.27
N THR A 93 -1.89 7.24 13.18
CA THR A 93 -0.48 6.99 12.87
C THR A 93 -0.08 5.64 13.44
N LEU A 94 0.62 4.80 12.69
CA LEU A 94 1.17 3.54 13.21
C LEU A 94 2.32 3.87 14.17
N ILE A 95 2.24 3.42 15.42
CA ILE A 95 3.24 3.76 16.45
C ILE A 95 3.98 2.54 17.01
N ASP A 96 3.35 1.37 16.98
CA ASP A 96 3.95 0.16 17.53
C ASP A 96 3.31 -1.08 16.90
N ILE A 97 3.88 -2.25 17.16
CA ILE A 97 3.34 -3.54 16.78
C ILE A 97 3.47 -4.54 17.92
N GLU A 98 2.35 -5.11 18.31
CA GLU A 98 2.28 -6.29 19.17
C GLU A 98 2.34 -7.56 18.30
N PRO A 99 2.69 -8.74 18.85
CA PRO A 99 2.91 -9.97 18.07
C PRO A 99 1.79 -10.35 17.09
N GLU A 100 0.56 -9.98 17.42
CA GLU A 100 -0.65 -10.33 16.68
C GLU A 100 -1.42 -9.13 16.15
N LYS A 101 -1.01 -7.89 16.45
CA LYS A 101 -1.75 -6.70 16.02
C LYS A 101 -0.90 -5.42 15.94
N PRO A 102 -1.10 -4.58 14.91
CA PRO A 102 -0.52 -3.25 14.87
C PRO A 102 -1.26 -2.29 15.82
N ILE A 103 -0.50 -1.38 16.41
CA ILE A 103 -0.99 -0.36 17.35
C ILE A 103 -0.85 1.02 16.71
N PHE A 104 -1.95 1.74 16.70
CA PHE A 104 -2.02 3.09 16.15
C PHE A 104 -2.28 4.11 17.26
N GLU A 105 -1.92 5.35 16.99
CA GLU A 105 -2.32 6.50 17.77
C GLU A 105 -3.25 7.38 16.93
N SER A 106 -4.41 7.72 17.49
CA SER A 106 -5.33 8.67 16.87
C SER A 106 -4.82 10.11 17.04
N PHE A 107 -5.33 11.03 16.23
CA PHE A 107 -5.02 12.47 16.29
C PHE A 107 -5.30 13.11 17.66
N ASN A 108 -6.10 12.45 18.51
CA ASN A 108 -6.41 12.86 19.88
C ASN A 108 -5.43 12.29 20.92
N GLY A 109 -4.39 11.55 20.50
CA GLY A 109 -3.43 10.89 21.39
C GLY A 109 -3.92 9.57 22.01
N THR A 110 -5.08 9.07 21.58
CA THR A 110 -5.61 7.78 22.07
C THR A 110 -5.01 6.62 21.26
N LYS A 111 -4.47 5.60 21.95
CA LYS A 111 -4.07 4.34 21.32
C LYS A 111 -5.29 3.56 20.82
N VAL A 112 -5.25 3.12 19.56
CA VAL A 112 -6.33 2.40 18.90
C VAL A 112 -5.79 1.19 18.13
N SER A 113 -6.68 0.22 17.88
CA SER A 113 -6.37 -0.98 17.09
C SER A 113 -6.70 -0.76 15.62
N ILE A 114 -6.25 -1.68 14.76
CA ILE A 114 -6.62 -1.64 13.33
C ILE A 114 -8.15 -1.65 13.15
N ASN A 115 -8.91 -2.30 14.05
CA ASN A 115 -10.36 -2.38 13.93
C ASN A 115 -11.04 -1.02 14.05
N ASP A 116 -10.43 -0.09 14.77
CA ASP A 116 -10.94 1.26 15.01
C ASP A 116 -10.66 2.24 13.84
N LEU A 117 -9.79 1.85 12.89
CA LEU A 117 -9.51 2.66 11.71
C LEU A 117 -10.71 2.68 10.76
N SER A 118 -10.91 3.81 10.10
CA SER A 118 -11.87 3.89 9.00
C SER A 118 -11.49 2.93 7.87
N SER A 119 -12.47 2.46 7.11
CA SER A 119 -12.25 1.56 5.98
C SER A 119 -11.27 2.12 4.95
N GLY A 120 -11.26 3.44 4.74
CA GLY A 120 -10.32 4.06 3.83
C GLY A 120 -8.91 4.27 4.41
N GLU A 121 -8.76 4.50 5.73
CA GLU A 121 -7.43 4.47 6.36
C GLU A 121 -6.80 3.07 6.25
N LYS A 122 -7.58 2.01 6.49
CA LYS A 122 -7.13 0.62 6.29
C LYS A 122 -6.61 0.40 4.87
N GLN A 123 -7.30 0.92 3.87
CA GLN A 123 -6.86 0.81 2.47
C GLN A 123 -5.57 1.58 2.21
N LEU A 124 -5.38 2.76 2.80
CA LEU A 124 -4.14 3.53 2.64
C LEU A 124 -2.94 2.81 3.29
N TYR A 125 -3.11 2.30 4.51
CA TYR A 125 -2.08 1.49 5.17
C TYR A 125 -1.75 0.23 4.37
N TYR A 126 -2.76 -0.45 3.82
CA TYR A 126 -2.55 -1.60 2.94
C TYR A 126 -1.74 -1.25 1.69
N ARG A 127 -2.13 -0.18 0.98
CA ARG A 127 -1.40 0.26 -0.22
C ARG A 127 0.05 0.60 0.12
N ALA A 128 0.29 1.28 1.23
CA ALA A 128 1.64 1.63 1.68
C ALA A 128 2.48 0.38 1.97
N THR A 129 1.97 -0.57 2.75
CA THR A 129 2.71 -1.79 3.07
C THR A 129 2.93 -2.68 1.85
N LEU A 130 1.95 -2.78 0.96
CA LEU A 130 2.09 -3.56 -0.28
C LEU A 130 3.17 -2.96 -1.20
N LEU A 131 3.12 -1.66 -1.46
CA LEU A 131 4.11 -0.99 -2.33
C LEU A 131 5.54 -1.17 -1.81
N ASP A 132 5.69 -1.03 -0.50
CA ASP A 132 6.94 -1.22 0.22
C ASP A 132 7.44 -2.68 0.18
N GLN A 133 6.56 -3.66 0.44
CA GLN A 133 6.89 -5.08 0.35
C GLN A 133 7.30 -5.49 -1.07
N LEU A 134 6.63 -4.96 -2.09
CA LEU A 134 6.97 -5.20 -3.49
C LEU A 134 8.28 -4.53 -3.92
N ASN A 135 8.79 -3.58 -3.13
CA ASN A 135 9.91 -2.71 -3.49
C ASN A 135 9.77 -2.22 -4.93
N PHE A 136 8.58 -1.69 -5.25
CA PHE A 136 8.16 -1.45 -6.62
C PHE A 136 8.87 -0.21 -7.19
N GLN A 137 9.92 -0.44 -7.97
CA GLN A 137 10.76 0.60 -8.59
C GLN A 137 10.86 0.39 -10.11
N ASN A 138 11.09 1.49 -10.84
CA ASN A 138 11.19 1.54 -12.31
C ASN A 138 9.99 0.88 -13.01
N GLY A 139 8.78 1.09 -12.50
CA GLY A 139 7.54 0.50 -12.99
C GLY A 139 6.44 1.53 -13.26
N LEU A 140 5.34 1.04 -13.82
CA LEU A 140 4.13 1.79 -14.09
C LEU A 140 3.07 1.46 -13.05
N ILE A 141 2.59 2.46 -12.32
CA ILE A 141 1.43 2.32 -11.42
C ILE A 141 0.22 2.86 -12.15
N LEU A 142 -0.77 2.01 -12.35
CA LEU A 142 -2.07 2.35 -12.92
C LEU A 142 -3.09 2.33 -11.79
N VAL A 143 -3.86 3.41 -11.65
CA VAL A 143 -4.93 3.50 -10.65
C VAL A 143 -6.19 3.91 -11.38
N ASP A 144 -7.15 3.00 -11.44
CA ASP A 144 -8.45 3.25 -12.07
C ASP A 144 -9.50 3.59 -11.02
N GLU A 145 -10.35 4.55 -11.37
CA GLU A 145 -11.44 5.08 -10.54
C GLU A 145 -11.07 5.22 -9.05
N PRO A 146 -10.02 6.00 -8.71
CA PRO A 146 -9.62 6.19 -7.31
C PRO A 146 -10.78 6.71 -6.44
N GLU A 147 -11.77 7.37 -7.02
CA GLU A 147 -13.00 7.82 -6.37
C GLU A 147 -13.86 6.71 -5.77
N ASN A 148 -13.82 5.51 -6.33
CA ASN A 148 -14.63 4.37 -5.87
C ASN A 148 -14.01 3.67 -4.66
N SER A 149 -12.75 3.97 -4.34
CA SER A 149 -12.01 3.38 -3.23
C SER A 149 -11.51 4.37 -2.18
N LEU A 150 -11.44 5.67 -2.50
CA LEU A 150 -10.87 6.70 -1.61
C LEU A 150 -11.84 7.86 -1.32
N HIS A 151 -11.76 8.36 -0.08
CA HIS A 151 -12.42 9.59 0.32
C HIS A 151 -11.96 10.77 -0.57
N PRO A 152 -12.84 11.73 -0.94
CA PRO A 152 -12.49 12.86 -1.81
C PRO A 152 -11.21 13.60 -1.43
N THR A 153 -11.01 13.86 -0.13
CA THR A 153 -9.79 14.51 0.39
C THR A 153 -8.51 13.74 0.04
N TRP A 154 -8.57 12.41 0.03
CA TRP A 154 -7.41 11.56 -0.22
C TRP A 154 -7.17 11.27 -1.70
N GLN A 155 -8.12 11.54 -2.60
CA GLN A 155 -7.92 11.37 -4.04
C GLN A 155 -6.75 12.23 -4.55
N LYS A 156 -6.57 13.44 -4.00
CA LYS A 156 -5.44 14.31 -4.31
C LYS A 156 -4.17 13.88 -3.57
N ASP A 157 -4.30 13.49 -2.31
CA ASP A 157 -3.15 13.16 -1.46
C ASP A 157 -2.54 11.77 -1.77
N VAL A 158 -3.31 10.83 -2.30
CA VAL A 158 -2.82 9.46 -2.59
C VAL A 158 -1.70 9.44 -3.64
N LEU A 159 -1.63 10.46 -4.49
CA LEU A 159 -0.50 10.64 -5.39
C LEU A 159 0.83 10.72 -4.64
N LYS A 160 0.84 11.35 -3.46
CA LYS A 160 2.03 11.45 -2.60
C LYS A 160 2.47 10.07 -2.13
N LEU A 161 1.53 9.17 -1.80
CA LEU A 161 1.87 7.79 -1.44
C LEU A 161 2.64 7.08 -2.57
N TYR A 162 2.14 7.16 -3.80
CA TYR A 162 2.80 6.52 -4.94
C TYR A 162 4.16 7.14 -5.24
N GLN A 163 4.29 8.46 -5.08
CA GLN A 163 5.56 9.19 -5.21
C GLN A 163 6.56 8.80 -4.11
N ASN A 164 6.11 8.71 -2.86
CA ASN A 164 6.96 8.38 -1.71
C ASN A 164 7.45 6.93 -1.76
N ALA A 165 6.62 6.03 -2.28
CA ALA A 165 6.91 4.59 -2.34
C ALA A 165 7.91 4.20 -3.41
N SER A 166 8.30 5.12 -4.31
CA SER A 166 9.07 4.70 -5.45
C SER A 166 10.02 5.73 -6.05
N LEU A 167 11.18 5.21 -6.43
CA LEU A 167 12.14 5.92 -7.25
C LEU A 167 11.84 5.61 -8.72
N ASN A 168 11.62 6.65 -9.52
CA ASN A 168 11.51 6.57 -10.97
C ASN A 168 10.34 5.70 -11.50
N ASN A 169 9.20 5.73 -10.80
CA ASN A 169 7.96 5.16 -11.34
C ASN A 169 7.13 6.22 -12.07
N GLN A 170 6.42 5.76 -13.09
CA GLN A 170 5.35 6.53 -13.72
C GLN A 170 4.02 6.15 -13.07
N VAL A 171 3.21 7.15 -12.71
CA VAL A 171 1.87 6.94 -12.15
C VAL A 171 0.86 7.50 -13.15
N ILE A 172 -0.13 6.69 -13.54
CA ILE A 172 -1.27 7.12 -14.35
C ILE A 172 -2.54 6.90 -13.54
N LEU A 173 -3.28 7.98 -13.34
CA LEU A 173 -4.61 7.98 -12.75
C LEU A 173 -5.64 8.08 -13.87
N ALA A 174 -6.54 7.11 -13.96
CA ALA A 174 -7.76 7.21 -14.73
C ALA A 174 -8.90 7.54 -13.76
N THR A 175 -9.57 8.68 -13.95
CA THR A 175 -10.67 9.11 -13.09
C THR A 175 -11.77 9.74 -13.95
N THR A 176 -13.02 9.47 -13.57
CA THR A 176 -14.19 10.13 -14.16
C THR A 176 -14.67 11.30 -13.29
N ALA A 177 -14.13 11.44 -12.09
CA ALA A 177 -14.43 12.51 -11.15
C ALA A 177 -13.77 13.84 -11.58
N TYR A 178 -14.58 14.73 -12.17
CA TYR A 178 -14.19 16.08 -12.62
C TYR A 178 -13.51 16.96 -11.53
N TYR A 179 -13.64 16.61 -10.25
CA TYR A 179 -13.17 17.40 -9.10
C TYR A 179 -11.71 17.11 -8.69
N CYS A 180 -11.09 16.04 -9.21
CA CYS A 180 -9.74 15.60 -8.82
C CYS A 180 -8.63 16.61 -9.14
N PHE A 181 -8.78 17.45 -10.17
CA PHE A 181 -7.71 18.34 -10.65
C PHE A 181 -8.02 19.84 -10.57
N SER A 182 -9.14 20.25 -9.99
CA SER A 182 -9.51 21.67 -9.84
C SER A 182 -9.11 22.25 -8.49
N SER A 183 -7.81 22.35 -8.21
CA SER A 183 -7.30 23.26 -7.17
C SER A 183 -5.86 23.64 -7.51
N SER A 184 -5.72 24.85 -8.03
CA SER A 184 -4.47 25.58 -8.29
C SER A 184 -3.70 25.90 -7.02
#